data_AF-A0A8H3AUT7-F1
#
_entry.id   AF-A0A8H3AUT7-F1
#
_cell.length_a   1.000
_cell.length_b   1.000
_cell.length_c   1.000
_cell.angle_alpha   90.00
_cell.angle_beta   90.00
_cell.angle_gamma   90.00
#
_symmetry.space_group_name_H-M   'P 1'
#
loop_
_entity.id
_entity.type
_entity.pdbx_description
1 polymer ?
#
loop_
_entity_poly.entity_id
_entity_poly.type
_entity_poly.pdbx_seq_one_letter_code
_entity_poly.pdbx_strand_id
1 'polypeptide(L)'
;MVQSHYTIVACALLAISPALVTAQSGLRGLHRLAKAKGRYFGTATDQLWTNTDSAYLALTGNSSEFGVNTPGNQQKWDATEKTRNVFSFTNADYQVAWAKNHSQAIRGHTLGKH
;
A
#
# COMPACT_ATOMS: atom_id res chain seq x y z
N MET A 1 58.77 57.77 0.64
CA MET A 1 58.94 56.67 -0.33
C MET A 1 57.73 55.75 -0.15
N VAL A 2 56.88 55.71 -1.17
CA VAL A 2 55.54 55.12 -1.17
C VAL A 2 55.62 53.59 -1.23
N GLN A 3 54.80 52.88 -0.45
CA GLN A 3 54.36 51.54 -0.84
C GLN A 3 52.85 51.39 -0.55
N SER A 4 52.12 51.21 -1.65
CA SER A 4 50.67 51.25 -1.77
C SER A 4 49.99 50.03 -1.14
N HIS A 5 48.84 50.29 -0.54
CA HIS A 5 47.85 49.29 -0.18
C HIS A 5 47.25 48.64 -1.44
N TYR A 6 47.30 47.31 -1.55
CA TYR A 6 46.48 46.55 -2.48
C TYR A 6 45.45 45.77 -1.67
N THR A 7 44.22 46.30 -1.60
CA THR A 7 43.08 45.55 -1.09
C THR A 7 42.61 44.62 -2.21
N ILE A 8 42.90 43.33 -2.10
CA ILE A 8 42.32 42.31 -2.97
C ILE A 8 40.88 42.09 -2.47
N VAL A 9 39.90 42.62 -3.21
CA VAL A 9 38.50 42.23 -3.02
C VAL A 9 38.36 40.83 -3.62
N ALA A 10 38.42 39.81 -2.77
CA ALA A 10 38.05 38.47 -3.14
C ALA A 10 36.52 38.43 -3.34
N CYS A 11 36.09 38.43 -4.59
CA CYS A 11 34.69 38.25 -4.94
C CYS A 11 34.30 36.81 -4.58
N ALA A 12 33.61 36.63 -3.44
CA ALA A 12 33.10 35.33 -3.02
C ALA A 12 32.03 34.88 -4.02
N LEU A 13 32.39 33.94 -4.90
CA LEU A 13 31.43 33.19 -5.70
C LEU A 13 30.55 32.39 -4.74
N LEU A 14 29.32 32.84 -4.53
CA LEU A 14 28.26 32.05 -3.93
C LEU A 14 28.05 30.83 -4.83
N ALA A 15 28.59 29.68 -4.41
CA ALA A 15 28.26 28.39 -5.00
C ALA A 15 26.79 28.11 -4.68
N ILE A 16 25.89 28.48 -5.59
CA ILE A 16 24.50 28.04 -5.55
C ILE A 16 24.56 26.54 -5.86
N SER A 17 24.57 25.72 -4.82
CA SER A 17 24.28 24.30 -4.99
C SER A 17 22.89 24.21 -5.63
N PRO A 18 22.71 23.62 -6.82
CA PRO A 18 21.38 23.21 -7.20
C PRO A 18 21.01 22.13 -6.18
N ALA A 19 20.15 22.48 -5.22
CA ALA A 19 19.39 21.46 -4.52
C ALA A 19 18.65 20.71 -5.63
N LEU A 20 19.17 19.54 -6.00
CA LEU A 20 18.44 18.61 -6.84
C LEU A 20 17.21 18.25 -6.01
N VAL A 21 16.11 18.97 -6.24
CA VAL A 21 14.81 18.52 -5.81
C VAL A 21 14.60 17.26 -6.64
N THR A 22 14.98 16.12 -6.08
CA THR A 22 14.46 14.84 -6.53
C THR A 22 12.96 14.91 -6.23
N ALA A 23 12.20 15.47 -7.17
CA ALA A 23 10.79 15.23 -7.26
C ALA A 23 10.68 13.74 -7.57
N GLN A 24 10.75 12.91 -6.53
CA GLN A 24 10.30 11.55 -6.62
C GLN A 24 8.79 11.67 -6.84
N SER A 25 8.39 11.81 -8.10
CA SER A 25 7.07 11.44 -8.58
C SER A 25 6.92 9.91 -8.58
N GLY A 26 7.61 9.22 -7.66
CA GLY A 26 7.45 7.81 -7.40
C GLY A 26 5.99 7.60 -7.12
N LEU A 27 5.34 6.88 -8.03
CA LEU A 27 3.93 6.51 -7.96
C LEU A 27 3.65 6.11 -6.52
N ARG A 28 2.86 6.93 -5.83
CA ARG A 28 2.82 6.90 -4.36
C ARG A 28 2.11 5.65 -3.84
N GLY A 29 1.61 4.77 -4.71
CA GLY A 29 0.70 3.68 -4.38
C GLY A 29 -0.71 4.20 -4.19
N LEU A 30 -1.70 3.51 -4.76
CA LEU A 30 -3.09 3.97 -4.78
C LEU A 30 -3.64 4.22 -3.37
N HIS A 31 -3.38 3.33 -2.42
CA HIS A 31 -3.79 3.50 -1.03
C HIS A 31 -3.09 4.67 -0.35
N ARG A 32 -1.80 4.90 -0.60
CA ARG A 32 -1.08 6.06 -0.03
C ARG A 32 -1.67 7.39 -0.51
N LEU A 33 -2.01 7.47 -1.80
CA LEU A 33 -2.67 8.64 -2.39
C LEU A 33 -4.07 8.85 -1.79
N ALA A 34 -4.84 7.77 -1.67
CA ALA A 34 -6.15 7.81 -1.02
C ALA A 34 -6.05 8.26 0.45
N LYS A 35 -5.08 7.72 1.20
CA LYS A 35 -4.84 8.03 2.62
C LYS A 35 -4.48 9.50 2.82
N ALA A 36 -3.67 10.08 1.93
CA ALA A 36 -3.38 11.52 1.95
C ALA A 36 -4.61 12.41 1.75
N LYS A 37 -5.73 11.84 1.29
CA LYS A 37 -7.04 12.49 1.15
C LYS A 37 -8.08 11.98 2.14
N GLY A 38 -7.66 11.28 3.21
CA GLY A 38 -8.56 10.73 4.23
C GLY A 38 -9.44 9.58 3.74
N ARG A 39 -9.05 8.90 2.65
CA ARG A 39 -9.75 7.74 2.07
C ARG A 39 -8.88 6.49 2.14
N TYR A 40 -9.46 5.34 1.84
CA TYR A 40 -8.70 4.13 1.57
C TYR A 40 -8.87 3.71 0.11
N PHE A 41 -7.82 3.11 -0.44
CA PHE A 41 -7.92 2.26 -1.62
C PHE A 41 -7.69 0.80 -1.21
N GLY A 42 -8.43 -0.12 -1.82
CA GLY A 42 -8.42 -1.53 -1.47
C GLY A 42 -8.73 -2.42 -2.67
N THR A 43 -8.60 -3.73 -2.48
CA THR A 43 -8.83 -4.74 -3.51
C THR A 43 -9.58 -5.95 -2.96
N ALA A 44 -10.06 -6.81 -3.85
CA ALA A 44 -10.55 -8.14 -3.50
C ALA A 44 -9.53 -9.19 -3.93
N THR A 45 -9.33 -10.21 -3.10
CA THR A 45 -8.49 -11.37 -3.39
C THR A 45 -9.29 -12.65 -3.23
N ASP A 46 -8.81 -13.73 -3.85
CA ASP A 46 -9.42 -15.05 -3.77
C ASP A 46 -8.35 -16.15 -3.73
N GLN A 47 -8.69 -17.32 -3.18
CA GLN A 47 -7.89 -18.55 -3.24
C GLN A 47 -6.40 -18.39 -2.84
N LEU A 48 -6.10 -17.50 -1.89
CA LEU A 48 -4.72 -17.15 -1.52
C LEU A 48 -3.90 -18.35 -1.00
N TRP A 49 -4.55 -19.38 -0.43
CA TRP A 49 -3.87 -20.58 0.10
C TRP A 49 -3.29 -21.49 -0.98
N THR A 50 -3.72 -21.33 -2.23
CA THR A 50 -3.26 -22.12 -3.39
C THR A 50 -2.67 -21.27 -4.49
N ASN A 51 -2.68 -19.94 -4.35
CA ASN A 51 -2.19 -19.05 -5.38
C ASN A 51 -0.65 -19.05 -5.40
N THR A 52 -0.06 -19.29 -6.57
CA THR A 52 1.39 -19.34 -6.80
C THR A 52 1.90 -18.21 -7.69
N ASP A 53 1.03 -17.29 -8.14
CA ASP A 53 1.42 -16.13 -8.92
C ASP A 53 2.12 -15.11 -8.01
N SER A 54 3.45 -15.10 -8.07
CA SER A 54 4.30 -14.24 -7.24
C SER A 54 4.10 -12.76 -7.54
N ALA A 55 3.79 -12.38 -8.78
CA ALA A 55 3.54 -10.99 -9.14
C ALA A 55 2.20 -10.51 -8.56
N TYR A 56 1.16 -11.34 -8.66
CA TYR A 56 -0.14 -11.06 -8.04
C TYR A 56 -0.02 -10.93 -6.53
N LEU A 57 0.65 -11.88 -5.86
CA LEU A 57 0.81 -11.86 -4.40
C LEU A 57 1.64 -10.66 -3.94
N ALA A 58 2.71 -10.30 -4.65
CA ALA A 58 3.52 -9.13 -4.35
C ALA A 58 2.72 -7.83 -4.52
N LEU A 59 1.94 -7.71 -5.60
CA LEU A 59 1.14 -6.50 -5.87
C LEU A 59 -0.03 -6.37 -4.89
N THR A 60 -0.80 -7.44 -4.69
CA THR A 60 -1.98 -7.40 -3.82
C THR A 60 -1.60 -7.29 -2.36
N GLY A 61 -0.44 -7.81 -1.94
CA GLY A 61 0.11 -7.69 -0.58
C GLY A 61 0.77 -6.34 -0.31
N ASN A 62 0.94 -5.48 -1.33
CA ASN A 62 1.54 -4.17 -1.14
C ASN A 62 0.56 -3.19 -0.49
N SER A 63 0.76 -2.88 0.79
CA SER A 63 -0.08 -1.93 1.55
C SER A 63 -0.04 -0.49 1.05
N SER A 64 0.97 -0.10 0.26
CA SER A 64 0.99 1.21 -0.41
C SER A 64 -0.03 1.26 -1.56
N GLU A 65 -0.30 0.14 -2.22
CA GLU A 65 -1.31 0.02 -3.27
C GLU A 65 -2.70 -0.25 -2.69
N PHE A 66 -2.80 -1.20 -1.76
CA PHE A 66 -4.07 -1.60 -1.15
C PHE A 66 -3.94 -1.65 0.37
N GLY A 67 -4.62 -0.76 1.09
CA GLY A 67 -4.66 -0.80 2.55
C GLY A 67 -5.89 -1.49 3.12
N VAL A 68 -6.77 -1.99 2.24
CA VAL A 68 -7.97 -2.75 2.60
C VAL A 68 -8.11 -3.94 1.66
N ASN A 69 -8.36 -5.12 2.21
CA ASN A 69 -8.64 -6.33 1.46
C ASN A 69 -10.07 -6.83 1.75
N THR A 70 -10.75 -7.34 0.72
CA THR A 70 -12.06 -7.98 0.82
C THR A 70 -11.97 -9.41 0.31
N PRO A 71 -12.24 -10.45 1.13
CA PRO A 71 -12.32 -11.82 0.64
C PRO A 71 -13.43 -11.94 -0.41
N GLY A 72 -13.08 -12.32 -1.64
CA GLY A 72 -13.99 -12.30 -2.78
C GLY A 72 -15.16 -13.29 -2.67
N ASN A 73 -14.89 -14.48 -2.12
CA ASN A 73 -15.90 -15.53 -1.94
C ASN A 73 -15.90 -16.15 -0.54
N GLN A 74 -14.79 -16.09 0.20
CA GLN A 74 -14.57 -16.93 1.38
C GLN A 74 -15.44 -16.55 2.59
N GLN A 75 -16.05 -15.37 2.55
CA GLN A 75 -16.97 -14.88 3.58
C GLN A 75 -18.43 -14.84 3.10
N LYS A 76 -18.74 -15.39 1.92
CA LYS A 76 -20.12 -15.57 1.46
C LYS A 76 -20.76 -16.76 2.15
N TRP A 77 -22.10 -16.76 2.19
CA TRP A 77 -22.89 -17.77 2.89
C TRP A 77 -22.54 -19.19 2.47
N ASP A 78 -22.46 -19.48 1.17
CA ASP A 78 -22.13 -20.80 0.64
C ASP A 78 -20.73 -21.29 1.06
N ALA A 79 -19.79 -20.36 1.28
CA ALA A 79 -18.46 -20.67 1.79
C ALA A 79 -18.44 -20.87 3.31
N THR A 80 -19.19 -20.07 4.07
CA THR A 80 -19.15 -20.09 5.54
C THR A 80 -20.15 -21.04 6.19
N GLU A 81 -21.26 -21.36 5.53
CA GLU A 81 -22.36 -22.19 6.05
C GLU A 81 -23.10 -22.92 4.92
N LYS A 82 -22.40 -23.83 4.25
CA LYS A 82 -22.96 -24.61 3.13
C LYS A 82 -24.14 -25.50 3.54
N THR A 83 -24.15 -25.96 4.79
CA THR A 83 -25.25 -26.71 5.40
C THR A 83 -25.69 -25.95 6.64
N ARG A 84 -27.00 -25.76 6.82
CA ARG A 84 -27.55 -24.99 7.95
C ARG A 84 -26.98 -25.49 9.27
N ASN A 85 -26.54 -24.55 10.11
CA ASN A 85 -25.88 -24.75 11.40
C ASN A 85 -24.52 -25.49 11.33
N VAL A 86 -23.91 -25.61 10.15
CA VAL A 86 -22.57 -26.19 9.97
C VAL A 86 -21.66 -25.14 9.35
N PHE A 87 -20.91 -24.47 10.21
CA PHE A 87 -20.02 -23.38 9.80
C PHE A 87 -18.60 -23.86 9.49
N SER A 88 -17.98 -23.24 8.50
CA SER A 88 -16.55 -23.41 8.18
C SER A 88 -15.92 -22.05 7.87
N PHE A 89 -14.89 -21.67 8.63
CA PHE A 89 -14.19 -20.40 8.45
C PHE A 89 -12.76 -20.54 7.96
N THR A 90 -12.27 -21.76 7.71
CA THR A 90 -10.86 -22.03 7.37
C THR A 90 -10.31 -21.11 6.27
N ASN A 91 -11.01 -21.00 5.14
CA ASN A 91 -10.55 -20.16 4.02
C ASN A 91 -10.77 -18.66 4.27
N ALA A 92 -11.80 -18.30 5.06
CA ALA A 92 -12.04 -16.93 5.47
C ALA A 92 -10.92 -16.44 6.39
N ASP A 93 -10.54 -17.26 7.37
CA ASP A 93 -9.49 -16.98 8.34
C ASP A 93 -8.13 -16.88 7.66
N TYR A 94 -7.86 -17.72 6.65
CA TYR A 94 -6.66 -17.60 5.84
C TYR A 94 -6.56 -16.21 5.17
N GLN A 95 -7.63 -15.74 4.52
CA GLN A 95 -7.66 -14.43 3.87
C GLN A 95 -7.49 -13.29 4.88
N VAL A 96 -8.16 -13.38 6.04
CA VAL A 96 -8.03 -12.38 7.11
C VAL A 96 -6.61 -12.34 7.65
N ALA A 97 -5.98 -13.50 7.88
CA ALA A 97 -4.60 -13.59 8.34
C ALA A 97 -3.62 -13.02 7.31
N TRP A 98 -3.79 -13.35 6.03
CA TRP A 98 -2.95 -12.82 4.97
C TRP A 98 -3.02 -11.29 4.90
N ALA A 99 -4.22 -10.69 4.94
CA ALA A 99 -4.38 -9.24 4.91
C ALA A 99 -3.74 -8.55 6.12
N LYS A 100 -3.93 -9.12 7.32
CA LYS A 100 -3.29 -8.63 8.55
C LYS A 100 -1.77 -8.67 8.45
N ASN A 101 -1.20 -9.76 7.93
CA ASN A 101 0.24 -9.90 7.73
C ASN A 101 0.80 -8.87 6.73
N HIS A 102 -0.04 -8.38 5.81
CA HIS A 102 0.30 -7.32 4.85
C HIS A 102 -0.13 -5.92 5.31
N SER A 103 -0.48 -5.73 6.59
CA SER A 103 -0.90 -4.42 7.14
C SER A 103 -2.15 -3.82 6.45
N GLN A 104 -3.08 -4.67 6.04
CA GLN A 104 -4.34 -4.29 5.39
C GLN A 104 -5.50 -4.50 6.36
N ALA A 105 -6.46 -3.57 6.38
CA ALA A 105 -7.74 -3.80 7.04
C ALA A 105 -8.62 -4.75 6.23
N ILE A 106 -9.60 -5.40 6.88
CA ILE A 106 -10.54 -6.31 6.22
C ILE A 106 -11.92 -5.66 6.10
N ARG A 107 -12.58 -5.87 4.96
CA ARG A 107 -14.02 -5.65 4.82
C ARG A 107 -14.76 -6.97 4.71
N GLY A 108 -15.79 -7.14 5.52
CA GLY A 108 -16.69 -8.30 5.46
C GLY A 108 -17.48 -8.34 4.14
N HIS A 109 -17.51 -9.49 3.47
CA HIS A 109 -18.31 -9.68 2.25
C HIS A 109 -18.75 -11.15 2.09
N THR A 110 -20.00 -11.52 2.35
CA THR A 110 -21.15 -10.74 2.82
C THR A 110 -22.08 -11.67 3.61
N LEU A 111 -22.88 -11.12 4.52
CA LEU A 111 -23.77 -11.91 5.38
C LEU A 111 -25.06 -12.35 4.68
N GLY A 112 -25.46 -11.70 3.59
CA GLY A 112 -26.67 -12.04 2.84
C GLY A 112 -26.53 -11.68 1.36
N LYS A 113 -27.02 -12.58 0.50
CA LYS A 113 -27.11 -12.42 -0.95
C LYS A 113 -28.23 -13.35 -1.49
N HIS A 114 -28.92 -12.92 -2.54
CA HIS A 114 -29.98 -13.67 -3.24
C HIS A 114 -29.40 -14.67 -4.26
#